data_AF-A0A4R2NQC8-F1
#
_entry.id   AF-A0A4R2NQC8-F1
#
_cell.length_a   1.000
_cell.length_b   1.000
_cell.length_c   1.000
_cell.angle_alpha   90.00
_cell.angle_beta   90.00
_cell.angle_gamma   90.00
#
_symmetry.space_group_name_H-M   'P 1'
#
loop_
_entity.id
_entity.type
_entity.pdbx_description
1 polymer ?
#
loop_
_entity_poly.entity_id
_entity_poly.type
_entity_poly.pdbx_seq_one_letter_code
_entity_poly.pdbx_strand_id
1 'polypeptide(L)'
;MKTKLAYLIPIAITAVVLFNIDLELIHLKSISDIELSTLFMSFPVILALTERFNEVFIVSKTATKEGNIHKTTLASFSVGIVLAIAGFRILETFMEVPSEAFTIQAIVFKFVDTVLTAVVIAGGTDGWHQIIGLIQDITKSKREEAKSTKTE
;
A
#
# COMPACT_ATOMS: atom_id res chain seq x y z
N MET A 1 16.97 3.20 -41.18
CA MET A 1 16.80 4.44 -40.38
C MET A 1 15.35 4.77 -39.96
N LYS A 2 14.32 4.02 -40.39
CA LYS A 2 12.90 4.33 -40.08
C LYS A 2 12.40 3.83 -38.71
N THR A 3 13.13 2.92 -38.05
CA THR A 3 12.72 2.31 -36.77
C THR A 3 12.90 3.21 -35.56
N LYS A 4 13.87 4.13 -35.56
CA LYS A 4 14.10 5.05 -34.42
C LYS A 4 13.01 6.10 -34.25
N LEU A 5 12.36 6.51 -35.34
CA LEU A 5 11.28 7.50 -35.31
C LEU A 5 9.99 6.93 -34.72
N ALA A 6 9.72 5.64 -34.94
CA ALA A 6 8.53 4.96 -34.44
C ALA A 6 8.51 4.85 -32.91
N TYR A 7 9.67 4.78 -32.24
CA TYR A 7 9.78 4.80 -30.78
C TYR A 7 9.65 6.21 -30.20
N LEU A 8 9.97 7.24 -30.98
CA LEU A 8 9.81 8.63 -30.55
C LEU A 8 8.35 9.06 -30.51
N ILE A 9 7.48 8.45 -31.33
CA ILE A 9 6.05 8.75 -31.36
C ILE A 9 5.36 8.47 -30.01
N PRO A 10 5.43 7.25 -29.41
CA PRO A 10 4.83 7.00 -28.11
C PRO A 10 5.49 7.79 -26.98
N ILE A 11 6.78 8.09 -27.07
CA ILE A 11 7.47 8.94 -26.08
C ILE A 11 6.97 10.39 -26.17
N ALA A 12 6.83 10.93 -27.38
CA ALA A 12 6.30 12.27 -27.60
C ALA A 12 4.82 12.37 -27.21
N ILE A 13 4.01 11.35 -27.51
CA ILE A 13 2.61 11.27 -27.07
C ILE A 13 2.54 11.22 -25.55
N THR A 14 3.34 10.36 -24.90
CA THR A 14 3.40 10.28 -23.43
C THR A 14 3.85 11.61 -22.83
N ALA A 15 4.87 12.27 -23.40
CA ALA A 15 5.35 13.56 -22.94
C ALA A 15 4.28 14.66 -23.10
N VAL A 16 3.58 14.72 -24.23
CA VAL A 16 2.49 15.67 -24.49
C VAL A 16 1.32 15.41 -23.54
N VAL A 17 0.95 14.14 -23.31
CA VAL A 17 -0.10 13.76 -22.36
C VAL A 17 0.31 14.16 -20.94
N LEU A 18 1.54 13.89 -20.51
CA LEU A 18 2.05 14.30 -19.19
C LEU A 18 2.14 15.82 -19.03
N PHE A 19 2.37 16.58 -20.12
CA PHE A 19 2.44 18.05 -20.07
C PHE A 19 1.06 18.73 -20.08
N ASN A 20 0.02 18.04 -20.58
CA ASN A 20 -1.35 18.57 -20.67
C ASN A 20 -2.28 18.03 -19.59
N ILE A 21 -1.84 17.06 -18.79
CA ILE A 21 -2.52 16.67 -17.56
C ILE A 21 -1.97 17.57 -16.47
N ASP A 22 -2.83 18.37 -15.84
CA ASP A 22 -2.56 18.89 -14.50
C ASP A 22 -2.46 17.68 -13.57
N LEU A 23 -1.24 17.15 -13.44
CA LEU A 23 -0.94 16.11 -12.47
C LEU A 23 -0.93 16.80 -11.12
N GLU A 24 -2.11 16.92 -10.50
CA GLU A 24 -2.16 17.00 -9.05
C GLU A 24 -1.47 15.75 -8.51
N LEU A 25 -0.21 15.92 -8.14
CA LEU A 25 0.61 14.86 -7.60
C LEU A 25 -0.06 14.37 -6.32
N ILE A 26 -0.02 13.06 -6.09
CA ILE A 26 -0.46 12.53 -4.81
C ILE A 26 0.54 13.07 -3.77
N HIS A 27 0.02 13.90 -2.88
CA HIS A 27 0.80 14.52 -1.83
C HIS A 27 0.64 13.73 -0.52
N LEU A 28 1.69 13.73 0.28
CA LEU A 28 1.60 13.23 1.66
C LEU A 28 0.74 14.21 2.45
N LYS A 29 -0.23 13.68 3.21
CA LYS A 29 -0.98 14.49 4.17
C LYS A 29 -0.01 15.09 5.18
N SER A 30 -0.33 16.29 5.66
CA SER A 30 0.40 16.87 6.79
C SER A 30 0.28 15.94 8.00
N ILE A 31 1.33 15.86 8.81
CA ILE A 31 1.35 15.04 10.04
C ILE A 31 0.22 15.43 11.01
N SER A 32 -0.23 16.69 10.97
CA SER A 32 -1.38 17.18 11.74
C SER A 32 -2.71 16.56 11.33
N ASP A 33 -2.82 16.13 10.08
CA ASP A 33 -4.06 15.69 9.45
C ASP A 33 -4.11 14.16 9.34
N ILE A 34 -3.00 13.49 9.66
CA ILE A 34 -2.93 12.03 9.75
C ILE A 34 -3.41 11.62 11.13
N GLU A 35 -4.57 10.96 11.19
CA GLU A 35 -5.04 10.29 12.41
C GLU A 35 -4.22 9.01 12.69
N LEU A 36 -2.94 9.16 13.03
CA LEU A 36 -2.06 8.04 13.38
C LEU A 36 -2.62 7.23 14.55
N SER A 37 -3.32 7.88 15.48
CA SER A 37 -4.02 7.20 16.59
C SER A 37 -5.03 6.18 16.07
N THR A 38 -5.84 6.57 15.09
CA THR A 38 -6.84 5.69 14.47
C THR A 38 -6.17 4.51 13.79
N LEU A 39 -5.07 4.73 13.04
CA LEU A 39 -4.33 3.64 12.41
C LEU A 39 -3.67 2.71 13.44
N PHE A 40 -2.94 3.24 14.41
CA PHE A 40 -2.25 2.43 15.42
C PHE A 40 -3.20 1.68 16.36
N MET A 41 -4.43 2.16 16.56
CA MET A 41 -5.44 1.43 17.33
C MET A 41 -6.20 0.42 16.47
N SER A 42 -6.61 0.79 15.25
CA SER A 42 -7.44 -0.07 14.40
C SER A 42 -6.64 -1.20 13.76
N PHE A 43 -5.38 -0.94 13.34
CA PHE A 43 -4.58 -1.91 12.60
C PHE A 43 -4.28 -3.18 13.41
N PRO A 44 -3.78 -3.10 14.67
CA PRO A 44 -3.55 -4.30 15.48
C PRO A 44 -4.85 -5.06 15.80
N VAL A 45 -5.96 -4.34 16.01
CA VAL A 45 -7.27 -4.95 16.26
C VAL A 45 -7.74 -5.72 15.03
N ILE A 46 -7.59 -5.15 13.84
CA ILE A 46 -7.96 -5.80 12.57
C ILE A 46 -7.09 -7.02 12.29
N LEU A 47 -5.78 -6.95 12.56
CA LEU A 47 -4.90 -8.11 12.45
C LEU A 47 -5.32 -9.22 13.41
N ALA A 48 -5.55 -8.88 14.68
CA ALA A 48 -5.98 -9.86 15.68
C ALA A 48 -7.33 -10.51 15.33
N LEU A 49 -8.30 -9.72 14.83
CA LEU A 49 -9.58 -10.24 14.38
C LEU A 49 -9.44 -11.13 13.14
N THR A 50 -8.58 -10.77 12.20
CA THR A 50 -8.31 -11.56 10.99
C THR A 50 -7.64 -12.88 11.35
N GLU A 51 -6.65 -12.85 12.25
CA GLU A 51 -6.01 -14.06 12.79
C GLU A 51 -7.02 -14.98 13.46
N ARG A 52 -7.87 -14.45 14.35
CA ARG A 52 -8.93 -15.23 15.01
C ARG A 52 -9.94 -15.79 14.02
N PHE A 53 -10.32 -15.02 13.01
CA PHE A 53 -11.20 -15.51 11.94
C PHE A 53 -10.56 -16.70 11.22
N ASN A 54 -9.30 -16.61 10.83
CA ASN A 54 -8.63 -17.71 10.15
C ASN A 54 -8.49 -18.96 11.02
N GLU A 55 -8.14 -18.81 12.30
CA GLU A 55 -8.06 -19.93 13.24
C GLU A 55 -9.41 -20.67 13.34
N VAL A 56 -10.49 -19.91 13.52
CA VAL A 56 -11.84 -20.47 13.71
C VAL A 56 -12.38 -21.12 12.43
N PHE A 57 -12.22 -20.49 11.27
CA PHE A 57 -12.88 -20.92 10.03
C PHE A 57 -12.01 -21.79 9.11
N ILE A 58 -10.69 -21.58 9.08
CA ILE A 58 -9.76 -22.28 8.18
C ILE A 58 -9.04 -23.40 8.92
N VAL A 59 -8.42 -23.08 10.06
CA VAL A 59 -7.58 -24.03 10.82
C VAL A 59 -8.43 -25.12 11.48
N SER A 60 -9.61 -24.79 12.02
CA SER A 60 -10.48 -25.80 12.66
C SER A 60 -10.98 -26.90 11.71
N LYS A 61 -10.89 -26.68 10.38
CA LYS A 61 -11.51 -27.54 9.36
C LYS A 61 -10.53 -28.52 8.68
N THR A 62 -9.22 -28.45 8.93
CA THR A 62 -8.23 -29.21 8.15
C THR A 62 -7.10 -29.81 9.01
N ALA A 63 -6.84 -31.12 8.86
CA ALA A 63 -5.98 -31.91 9.76
C ALA A 63 -4.45 -31.87 9.47
N THR A 64 -3.99 -31.21 8.41
CA THR A 64 -2.57 -31.22 8.00
C THR A 64 -1.95 -29.81 7.94
N LYS A 65 -0.75 -29.66 8.51
CA LYS A 65 -0.07 -28.38 8.82
C LYS A 65 0.33 -27.56 7.58
N GLU A 66 0.77 -28.19 6.49
CA GLU A 66 1.30 -27.48 5.31
C GLU A 66 0.21 -26.94 4.36
N GLY A 67 -0.86 -27.70 4.13
CA GLY A 67 -2.00 -27.24 3.32
C GLY A 67 -2.81 -26.11 3.98
N ASN A 68 -2.58 -25.86 5.27
CA ASN A 68 -3.28 -24.87 6.06
C ASN A 68 -2.70 -23.45 5.87
N ILE A 69 -1.40 -23.33 5.64
CA ILE A 69 -0.73 -22.03 5.50
C ILE A 69 -1.24 -21.29 4.27
N HIS A 70 -1.22 -21.92 3.09
CA HIS A 70 -1.68 -21.28 1.86
C HIS A 70 -3.19 -20.93 1.89
N LYS A 71 -4.02 -21.78 2.49
CA LYS A 71 -5.46 -21.51 2.65
C LYS A 71 -5.71 -20.35 3.61
N THR A 72 -4.96 -20.31 4.71
CA THR A 72 -5.05 -19.22 5.69
C THR A 72 -4.58 -17.91 5.10
N THR A 73 -3.44 -17.88 4.40
CA THR A 73 -2.96 -16.68 3.70
C THR A 73 -3.96 -16.20 2.65
N LEU A 74 -4.54 -17.10 1.85
CA LEU A 74 -5.54 -16.73 0.84
C LEU A 74 -6.84 -16.19 1.45
N ALA A 75 -7.30 -16.79 2.55
CA ALA A 75 -8.48 -16.34 3.27
C ALA A 75 -8.25 -14.96 3.90
N SER A 76 -7.10 -14.76 4.55
CA SER A 76 -6.67 -13.47 5.10
C SER A 76 -6.57 -12.40 4.03
N PHE A 77 -6.00 -12.73 2.87
CA PHE A 77 -5.89 -11.83 1.74
C PHE A 77 -7.27 -11.43 1.23
N SER A 78 -8.21 -12.37 1.14
CA SER A 78 -9.59 -12.10 0.74
C SER A 78 -10.30 -11.19 1.74
N VAL A 79 -10.11 -11.42 3.05
CA VAL A 79 -10.62 -10.52 4.11
C VAL A 79 -10.02 -9.13 3.98
N GLY A 80 -8.71 -9.03 3.72
CA GLY A 80 -8.03 -7.77 3.51
C GLY A 80 -8.54 -6.98 2.30
N ILE A 81 -8.87 -7.65 1.19
CA ILE A 81 -9.53 -7.01 0.03
C ILE A 81 -10.91 -6.46 0.45
N VAL A 82 -11.72 -7.25 1.15
CA VAL A 82 -13.06 -6.81 1.59
C VAL A 82 -12.96 -5.59 2.51
N LEU A 83 -12.02 -5.60 3.45
CA LEU A 83 -11.78 -4.47 4.35
C LEU A 83 -11.30 -3.22 3.60
N ALA A 84 -10.41 -3.39 2.62
CA ALA A 84 -9.93 -2.28 1.78
C ALA A 84 -11.00 -1.70 0.85
N ILE A 85 -11.96 -2.51 0.40
CA ILE A 85 -13.15 -2.02 -0.31
C ILE A 85 -14.10 -1.30 0.65
N ALA A 86 -14.23 -1.78 1.88
CA ALA A 86 -15.04 -1.16 2.93
C ALA A 86 -14.46 0.17 3.46
N GLY A 87 -13.25 0.55 3.03
CA GLY A 87 -12.61 1.83 3.34
C GLY A 87 -11.42 1.73 4.28
N PHE A 88 -11.02 0.53 4.72
CA PHE A 88 -9.82 0.36 5.51
C PHE A 88 -8.58 0.31 4.61
N ARG A 89 -7.91 1.44 4.42
CA ARG A 89 -6.82 1.59 3.44
C ARG A 89 -5.60 2.26 4.05
N ILE A 90 -4.47 1.56 3.96
CA ILE A 90 -3.24 1.98 4.64
C ILE A 90 -2.68 3.24 4.00
N LEU A 91 -2.49 3.27 2.68
CA LEU A 91 -1.83 4.40 2.02
C LEU A 91 -2.72 5.63 1.95
N GLU A 92 -4.03 5.47 1.73
CA GLU A 92 -5.02 6.56 1.74
C GLU A 92 -5.11 7.26 3.11
N THR A 93 -4.68 6.59 4.19
CA THR A 93 -4.51 7.23 5.51
C THR A 93 -3.38 8.27 5.51
N PHE A 94 -2.30 8.02 4.77
CA PHE A 94 -1.11 8.87 4.74
C PHE A 94 -1.07 9.84 3.55
N MET A 95 -1.82 9.53 2.49
CA MET A 95 -1.78 10.29 1.24
C MET A 95 -3.10 11.00 0.98
N GLU A 96 -3.01 12.19 0.40
CA GLU A 96 -4.13 12.94 -0.09
C GLU A 96 -4.33 12.59 -1.57
N VAL A 97 -5.39 11.85 -1.84
CA VAL A 97 -5.77 11.48 -3.21
C VAL A 97 -6.72 12.56 -3.71
N PRO A 98 -6.33 13.35 -4.72
CA PRO A 98 -7.17 14.44 -5.22
C PRO A 98 -8.52 13.90 -5.71
N SER A 99 -9.59 14.58 -5.30
CA SER A 99 -10.97 14.11 -5.45
C SER A 99 -11.59 14.43 -6.82
N GLU A 100 -10.97 15.35 -7.57
CA GLU A 100 -11.56 15.89 -8.79
C GLU A 100 -11.20 15.04 -10.02
N ALA A 101 -12.17 14.20 -10.40
CA ALA A 101 -12.44 13.68 -11.74
C ALA A 101 -11.30 12.97 -12.54
N PHE A 102 -11.36 11.64 -12.51
CA PHE A 102 -10.88 10.75 -13.60
C PHE A 102 -9.38 10.69 -13.93
N THR A 103 -8.49 11.02 -13.01
CA THR A 103 -7.08 10.65 -13.19
C THR A 103 -6.93 9.15 -12.96
N ILE A 104 -6.56 8.40 -14.00
CA ILE A 104 -6.15 6.99 -13.95
C ILE A 104 -5.21 6.72 -12.76
N GLN A 105 -4.41 7.71 -12.38
CA GLN A 105 -3.59 7.73 -11.17
C GLN A 105 -4.35 7.43 -9.87
N ALA A 106 -5.53 8.00 -9.63
CA ALA A 106 -6.33 7.72 -8.44
C ALA A 106 -6.87 6.29 -8.43
N ILE A 107 -7.26 5.75 -9.60
CA ILE A 107 -7.70 4.36 -9.75
C ILE A 107 -6.55 3.40 -9.49
N VAL A 108 -5.40 3.64 -10.12
CA VAL A 108 -4.18 2.85 -9.93
C VAL A 108 -3.72 2.92 -8.48
N PHE A 109 -3.76 4.10 -7.86
CA PHE A 109 -3.43 4.29 -6.46
C PHE A 109 -4.34 3.46 -5.55
N LYS A 110 -5.67 3.59 -5.70
CA LYS A 110 -6.63 2.82 -4.91
C LYS A 110 -6.48 1.32 -5.12
N PHE A 111 -6.14 0.89 -6.34
CA PHE A 111 -5.84 -0.51 -6.62
C PHE A 111 -4.57 -0.98 -5.89
N VAL A 112 -3.47 -0.23 -5.99
CA VAL A 112 -2.21 -0.56 -5.32
C VAL A 112 -2.39 -0.56 -3.80
N ASP A 113 -3.09 0.41 -3.23
CA ASP A 113 -3.37 0.49 -1.81
C ASP A 113 -4.26 -0.67 -1.34
N THR A 114 -5.27 -1.05 -2.13
CA THR A 114 -6.11 -2.22 -1.84
C THR A 114 -5.29 -3.50 -1.80
N VAL A 115 -4.44 -3.71 -2.80
CA VAL A 115 -3.55 -4.88 -2.86
C VAL A 115 -2.57 -4.86 -1.70
N LEU A 116 -1.93 -3.71 -1.42
CA LEU A 116 -1.00 -3.56 -0.31
C LEU A 116 -1.69 -3.87 1.01
N THR A 117 -2.83 -3.25 1.29
CA THR A 117 -3.58 -3.46 2.52
C THR A 117 -3.94 -4.94 2.69
N ALA A 118 -4.37 -5.60 1.61
CA ALA A 118 -4.67 -7.03 1.64
C ALA A 118 -3.43 -7.90 1.88
N VAL A 119 -2.28 -7.58 1.29
CA VAL A 119 -1.01 -8.29 1.52
C VAL A 119 -0.56 -8.14 2.97
N VAL A 120 -0.67 -6.95 3.55
CA VAL A 120 -0.24 -6.71 4.94
C VAL A 120 -1.12 -7.47 5.91
N ILE A 121 -2.44 -7.45 5.69
CA ILE A 121 -3.39 -8.24 6.48
C ILE A 121 -3.12 -9.74 6.31
N ALA A 122 -2.80 -10.20 5.10
CA ALA A 122 -2.45 -11.58 4.83
C ALA A 122 -1.12 -12.04 5.47
N GLY A 123 -0.19 -11.10 5.67
CA GLY A 123 1.05 -11.31 6.41
C GLY A 123 0.86 -11.30 7.93
N GLY A 124 -0.32 -10.95 8.44
CA GLY A 124 -0.60 -10.91 9.88
C GLY A 124 0.33 -9.95 10.64
N THR A 125 0.69 -10.31 11.87
CA THR A 125 1.65 -9.54 12.69
C THR A 125 3.05 -9.44 12.07
N ASP A 126 3.47 -10.43 11.28
CA ASP A 126 4.79 -10.44 10.63
C ASP A 126 4.84 -9.43 9.47
N GLY A 127 3.75 -9.35 8.69
CA GLY A 127 3.61 -8.34 7.64
C GLY A 127 3.65 -6.90 8.19
N TRP A 128 3.03 -6.68 9.35
CA TRP A 128 3.10 -5.40 10.05
C TRP A 128 4.51 -5.06 10.54
N HIS A 129 5.23 -6.03 11.13
CA HIS A 129 6.61 -5.83 11.55
C HIS A 129 7.55 -5.50 10.39
N GLN A 130 7.38 -6.15 9.23
CA GLN A 130 8.17 -5.85 8.04
C GLN A 130 7.93 -4.41 7.55
N ILE A 131 6.69 -3.93 7.58
CA ILE A 131 6.39 -2.53 7.23
C ILE A 131 7.07 -1.55 8.19
N ILE A 132 6.97 -1.78 9.50
CA ILE A 132 7.62 -0.92 10.48
C ILE A 132 9.13 -0.91 10.28
N GLY A 133 9.74 -2.08 10.04
CA GLY A 133 11.17 -2.19 9.75
C GLY A 133 11.58 -1.37 8.52
N LEU A 134 10.85 -1.49 7.41
CA LEU A 134 11.11 -0.72 6.19
C LEU A 134 10.99 0.79 6.42
N ILE A 135 9.99 1.24 7.18
CA ILE A 135 9.83 2.66 7.52
C ILE A 135 11.01 3.16 8.36
N GLN A 136 11.46 2.37 9.34
CA GLN A 136 12.62 2.70 10.16
C GLN A 136 13.91 2.79 9.33
N ASP A 137 14.11 1.85 8.40
CA ASP A 137 15.28 1.82 7.53
C ASP A 137 15.31 3.02 6.57
N ILE A 138 14.18 3.36 5.94
CA ILE A 138 14.06 4.55 5.09
C ILE A 138 14.33 5.82 5.90
N THR A 139 13.75 5.93 7.10
CA THR A 139 13.94 7.09 7.98
C THR A 139 15.39 7.24 8.41
N LYS A 140 16.05 6.13 8.76
CA LYS A 140 17.46 6.10 9.13
C LYS A 140 18.35 6.51 7.97
N SER A 141 18.13 5.95 6.78
CA SER A 141 18.86 6.30 5.56
C SER A 141 18.72 7.79 5.22
N LYS A 142 17.50 8.35 5.24
CA LYS A 142 17.26 9.78 5.03
C LYS A 142 17.95 10.68 6.06
N ARG A 143 18.03 10.23 7.31
CA ARG A 143 18.71 10.97 8.40
C ARG A 143 20.22 10.94 8.24
N GLU A 144 20.78 9.85 7.72
CA GLU A 144 22.20 9.72 7.41
C GLU A 144 22.59 10.60 6.22
N GLU A 145 21.77 10.63 5.16
CA GLU A 145 21.90 11.56 4.04
C GLU A 145 21.86 13.03 4.49
N ALA A 146 20.88 13.42 5.32
CA ALA A 146 20.77 14.80 5.82
C ALA A 146 21.93 15.22 6.74
N LYS A 147 22.66 14.28 7.34
CA LYS A 147 23.86 14.55 8.14
C LYS A 147 25.10 14.71 7.27
N SER A 148 25.24 13.94 6.19
CA SER A 148 26.39 14.08 5.28
C SER A 148 26.37 15.42 4.53
N THR A 149 25.20 15.92 4.15
CA THR A 149 25.05 17.23 3.45
C THR A 149 25.32 18.46 4.35
N LYS A 150 25.37 18.31 5.68
CA LYS A 150 25.70 19.41 6.61
C LYS A 150 27.20 19.52 6.93
N THR A 151 28.02 18.65 6.35
CA THR A 151 29.47 18.56 6.64
C THR A 151 30.34 19.03 5.46
N GLU A 152 29.72 19.59 4.41
CA GLU A 152 30.36 20.37 3.34
C GLU A 152 30.02 21.85 3.49
#